data_AF-A0A7C2ZJ22-F1
#
_entry.id   AF-A0A7C2ZJ22-F1
#
_cell.length_a   1.000
_cell.length_b   1.000
_cell.length_c   1.000
_cell.angle_alpha   90.00
_cell.angle_beta   90.00
_cell.angle_gamma   90.00
#
_symmetry.space_group_name_H-M   'P 1'
#
loop_
_entity.id
_entity.type
_entity.pdbx_description
1 polymer ?
#
loop_
_entity_poly.entity_id
_entity_poly.type
_entity_poly.pdbx_seq_one_letter_code
_entity_poly.pdbx_strand_id
1 'polypeptide(L)'
;MRILIILFMLPISVWAGTFRDDFEDGDLEGWKVLNGTWQVKDGELTARHAAISPPARIEWEVALLADCTFEADVRFEAILSNRAWVMMLFRPDQVWHYLAFRINRDG
;
A
#
# COMPACT_ATOMS: atom_id res chain seq x y z
N MET A 1 -29.05 28.66 -36.83
CA MET A 1 -28.55 27.29 -36.58
C MET A 1 -28.01 27.24 -35.16
N ARG A 2 -28.64 26.48 -34.26
CA ARG A 2 -28.31 26.45 -32.82
C ARG A 2 -27.66 25.09 -32.55
N ILE A 3 -26.37 25.10 -32.22
CA ILE A 3 -25.62 23.87 -31.91
C ILE A 3 -25.86 23.56 -30.43
N LEU A 4 -26.50 22.43 -30.15
CA LEU A 4 -26.66 21.90 -28.80
C LEU A 4 -25.56 20.85 -28.58
N ILE A 5 -24.57 21.17 -27.73
CA ILE A 5 -23.55 20.22 -27.31
C ILE A 5 -24.09 19.52 -26.05
N ILE A 6 -24.52 18.27 -26.19
CA ILE A 6 -24.87 17.42 -25.06
C ILE A 6 -23.57 16.76 -24.58
N LEU A 7 -23.02 17.25 -23.47
CA LEU A 7 -21.88 16.63 -22.81
C LEU A 7 -22.40 15.39 -22.06
N PHE A 8 -22.26 14.22 -22.67
CA PHE A 8 -22.55 12.95 -22.02
C PHE A 8 -21.46 12.69 -20.98
N MET A 9 -21.74 12.99 -19.71
CA MET A 9 -20.92 12.52 -18.58
C MET A 9 -21.18 11.02 -18.42
N LEU A 10 -20.50 10.20 -19.22
CA LEU A 10 -20.44 8.76 -18.96
C LEU A 10 -19.77 8.59 -17.59
N PRO A 11 -20.40 7.90 -16.62
CA PRO A 11 -19.69 7.54 -15.41
C PRO A 11 -18.52 6.66 -15.84
N ILE A 12 -17.30 7.16 -15.65
CA ILE A 12 -16.10 6.35 -15.82
C ILE A 12 -16.15 5.34 -14.67
N SER A 13 -16.76 4.18 -14.91
CA SER A 13 -16.62 3.04 -14.02
C SER A 13 -15.16 2.59 -14.15
N VAL A 14 -14.29 3.17 -13.32
CA VAL A 14 -12.97 2.60 -13.07
C VAL A 14 -13.23 1.23 -12.44
N TRP A 15 -13.08 0.18 -13.23
CA TRP A 15 -12.93 -1.16 -12.69
C TRP A 15 -11.53 -1.20 -12.10
N ALA A 16 -11.41 -0.78 -10.84
CA ALA A 16 -10.20 -1.02 -10.08
C ALA A 16 -10.10 -2.54 -9.93
N GLY A 17 -9.32 -3.18 -10.81
CA GLY A 17 -9.03 -4.60 -10.69
C GLY A 17 -8.44 -4.90 -9.31
N THR A 18 -8.63 -6.12 -8.84
CA THR A 18 -7.96 -6.58 -7.62
C THR A 18 -6.47 -6.70 -7.90
N PHE A 19 -5.66 -5.92 -7.18
CA PHE A 19 -4.23 -6.22 -7.06
C PHE A 19 -4.05 -7.22 -5.93
N ARG A 20 -3.32 -8.27 -6.24
CA ARG A 20 -2.96 -9.33 -5.31
C ARG A 20 -1.55 -9.77 -5.65
N ASP A 21 -0.76 -9.93 -4.61
CA ASP A 21 0.58 -10.46 -4.69
C ASP A 21 0.75 -11.43 -3.52
N ASP A 22 1.09 -12.68 -3.82
CA ASP A 22 1.46 -13.70 -2.84
C ASP A 22 2.96 -13.94 -2.77
N PHE A 23 3.76 -13.19 -3.56
CA PHE A 23 5.22 -13.19 -3.60
C PHE A 23 5.86 -14.54 -3.98
N GLU A 24 5.09 -15.50 -4.49
CA GLU A 24 5.60 -16.81 -4.92
C GLU A 24 6.41 -16.73 -6.23
N ASP A 25 6.30 -15.64 -6.98
CA ASP A 25 7.10 -15.34 -8.17
C ASP A 25 8.53 -14.85 -7.85
N GLY A 26 8.77 -14.46 -6.59
CA GLY A 26 10.08 -14.06 -6.12
C GLY A 26 10.47 -12.61 -6.42
N ASP A 27 9.53 -11.76 -6.86
CA ASP A 27 9.83 -10.37 -7.21
C ASP A 27 8.88 -9.33 -6.59
N LEU A 28 9.08 -8.06 -6.96
CA LEU A 28 8.32 -6.92 -6.42
C LEU A 28 7.59 -6.18 -7.55
N GLU A 29 7.23 -6.87 -8.63
CA GLU A 29 6.54 -6.26 -9.76
C GLU A 29 5.24 -5.56 -9.30
N GLY A 30 5.04 -4.32 -9.75
CA GLY A 30 3.91 -3.49 -9.32
C GLY A 30 4.12 -2.74 -7.99
N TRP A 31 5.12 -3.10 -7.18
CA TRP A 31 5.45 -2.37 -5.96
C TRP A 31 6.49 -1.27 -6.18
N LYS A 32 6.33 -0.19 -5.41
CA LYS A 32 7.21 0.98 -5.36
C LYS A 32 7.79 1.11 -3.96
N VAL A 33 9.09 0.87 -3.84
CA VAL A 33 9.83 1.08 -2.60
C VAL A 33 10.09 2.58 -2.40
N LEU A 34 9.60 3.13 -1.30
CA LEU A 34 9.82 4.54 -0.94
C LEU A 34 10.94 4.70 0.10
N ASN A 35 11.04 3.78 1.07
CA ASN A 35 12.09 3.77 2.08
C ASN A 35 12.25 2.38 2.72
N GLY A 36 13.41 2.14 3.32
CA GLY A 36 13.78 0.84 3.89
C GLY A 36 14.26 -0.15 2.83
N THR A 37 14.74 -1.31 3.29
CA THR A 37 15.13 -2.41 2.42
C THR A 37 13.98 -3.39 2.34
N TRP A 38 13.46 -3.62 1.15
CA TRP A 38 12.39 -4.58 0.85
C TRP A 38 12.92 -5.64 -0.10
N GLN A 39 12.55 -6.89 0.13
CA GLN A 39 12.93 -8.02 -0.70
C GLN A 39 11.91 -9.14 -0.54
N VAL A 40 11.71 -9.94 -1.58
CA VAL A 40 11.06 -11.24 -1.45
C VAL A 40 12.07 -12.28 -0.99
N LYS A 41 11.71 -13.06 0.02
CA LYS A 41 12.53 -14.16 0.54
C LYS A 41 11.60 -15.30 0.91
N ASP A 42 11.87 -16.49 0.38
CA ASP A 42 11.12 -17.71 0.70
C ASP A 42 9.59 -17.56 0.49
N GLY A 43 9.16 -16.86 -0.57
CA GLY A 43 7.74 -16.61 -0.89
C GLY A 43 7.10 -15.49 -0.06
N GLU A 44 7.90 -14.66 0.62
CA GLU A 44 7.36 -13.61 1.50
C GLU A 44 8.06 -12.26 1.34
N LEU A 45 7.27 -11.19 1.41
CA LEU A 45 7.79 -9.83 1.46
C LEU A 45 8.42 -9.52 2.83
N THR A 46 9.73 -9.30 2.84
CA THR A 46 10.50 -8.95 4.03
C THR A 46 10.93 -7.49 4.01
N ALA A 47 10.68 -6.77 5.10
CA ALA A 47 11.17 -5.41 5.34
C ALA A 47 12.30 -5.39 6.37
N ARG A 48 13.35 -4.61 6.11
CA ARG A 48 14.40 -4.28 7.07
C ARG A 48 14.63 -2.78 7.14
N HIS A 49 14.63 -2.24 8.35
CA HIS A 49 14.91 -0.83 8.58
C HIS A 49 15.43 -0.57 9.99
N ALA A 50 16.41 0.31 10.12
CA ALA A 50 17.06 0.62 11.40
C ALA A 50 16.49 1.90 12.07
N ALA A 51 15.68 2.68 11.36
CA ALA A 51 15.09 3.91 11.86
C ALA A 51 13.59 3.76 12.12
N ILE A 52 13.05 4.58 13.01
CA ILE A 52 11.61 4.69 13.26
C ILE A 52 10.95 5.83 12.46
N SER A 53 11.76 6.74 11.90
CA SER A 53 11.29 7.89 11.13
C SER A 53 12.35 8.35 10.11
N PRO A 54 12.01 8.45 8.81
CA PRO A 54 10.80 7.88 8.22
C PRO A 54 10.81 6.36 8.35
N PRO A 55 9.64 5.70 8.46
CA PRO A 55 9.57 4.24 8.53
C PRO A 55 9.91 3.59 7.19
N ALA A 56 10.12 2.26 7.19
CA ALA A 56 10.09 1.48 5.95
C ALA A 56 8.73 1.65 5.28
N ARG A 57 8.73 1.88 3.96
CA ARG A 57 7.49 2.11 3.20
C ARG A 57 7.63 1.54 1.79
N ILE A 58 6.63 0.75 1.42
CA ILE A 58 6.41 0.21 0.08
C ILE A 58 4.96 0.48 -0.29
N GLU A 59 4.68 0.75 -1.56
CA GLU A 59 3.35 1.10 -2.04
C GLU A 59 3.07 0.41 -3.36
N TRP A 60 1.82 0.06 -3.60
CA TRP A 60 1.33 -0.22 -4.94
C TRP A 60 0.71 1.07 -5.49
N GLU A 61 1.15 1.50 -6.67
CA GLU A 61 0.69 2.77 -7.25
C GLU A 61 -0.69 2.57 -7.91
N VAL A 62 -1.73 3.04 -7.22
CA VAL A 62 -3.08 3.15 -7.78
C VAL A 62 -3.55 4.58 -7.76
N ALA A 63 -3.86 5.09 -8.93
CA ALA A 63 -4.66 6.29 -9.02
C ALA A 63 -6.10 5.98 -8.57
N LEU A 64 -6.51 6.63 -7.47
CA LEU A 64 -7.91 6.92 -7.14
C LEU A 64 -8.77 5.71 -6.71
N LEU A 65 -8.37 5.02 -5.65
CA LEU A 65 -9.30 4.14 -4.91
C LEU A 65 -10.21 5.00 -4.03
N ALA A 66 -11.47 5.18 -4.48
CA ALA A 66 -12.52 5.69 -3.63
C ALA A 66 -12.79 4.67 -2.51
N ASP A 67 -13.41 3.54 -2.81
CA ASP A 67 -13.67 2.51 -1.80
C ASP A 67 -12.88 1.24 -2.13
N CYS A 68 -12.17 0.69 -1.14
CA CYS A 68 -11.34 -0.50 -1.32
C CYS A 68 -11.31 -1.36 -0.05
N THR A 69 -11.03 -2.65 -0.24
CA THR A 69 -10.64 -3.57 0.83
C THR A 69 -9.16 -3.90 0.65
N PHE A 70 -8.39 -3.84 1.72
CA PHE A 70 -7.00 -4.24 1.74
C PHE A 70 -6.80 -5.27 2.86
N GLU A 71 -6.07 -6.33 2.54
CA GLU A 71 -5.80 -7.45 3.43
C GLU A 71 -4.32 -7.81 3.28
N ALA A 72 -3.68 -8.15 4.40
CA ALA A 72 -2.30 -8.62 4.42
C ALA A 72 -2.09 -9.50 5.65
N ASP A 73 -1.37 -10.61 5.47
CA ASP A 73 -0.82 -11.40 6.57
C ASP A 73 0.53 -10.80 6.99
N VAL A 74 0.69 -10.52 8.29
CA VAL A 74 1.91 -9.88 8.81
C VAL A 74 2.45 -10.61 10.03
N ARG A 75 3.77 -10.84 10.05
CA ARG A 75 4.51 -11.30 11.22
C ARG A 75 5.77 -10.46 11.47
N PHE A 76 6.25 -10.45 12.71
CA PHE A 76 7.51 -9.80 13.06
C PHE A 76 8.62 -10.83 13.29
N GLU A 77 9.68 -10.82 12.47
CA GLU A 77 10.74 -11.84 12.51
C GLU A 77 11.92 -11.49 13.44
N ALA A 78 12.54 -10.32 13.28
CA ALA A 78 13.69 -9.90 14.07
C ALA A 78 13.54 -8.43 14.47
N ILE A 79 13.43 -8.19 15.77
CA ILE A 79 13.09 -6.88 16.30
C ILE A 79 14.20 -6.41 17.23
N LEU A 80 14.89 -5.33 16.83
CA LEU A 80 15.91 -4.68 17.65
C LEU A 80 15.31 -3.89 18.84
N SER A 81 13.98 -3.67 18.85
CA SER A 81 13.32 -2.82 19.83
C SER A 81 11.85 -3.20 20.05
N ASN A 82 11.38 -3.25 21.29
CA ASN A 82 9.98 -3.49 21.65
C ASN A 82 8.96 -2.50 21.03
N ARG A 83 9.41 -1.51 20.27
CA ARG A 83 8.60 -0.51 19.55
C ARG A 83 8.31 -0.87 18.10
N ALA A 84 8.42 -2.14 17.70
CA ALA A 84 8.08 -2.56 16.34
C ALA A 84 6.58 -2.41 16.09
N TRP A 85 6.25 -1.92 14.90
CA TRP A 85 4.88 -1.75 14.43
C TRP A 85 4.82 -1.96 12.92
N VAL A 86 3.64 -2.33 12.43
CA VAL A 86 3.29 -2.31 11.01
C VAL A 86 2.07 -1.41 10.82
N MET A 87 1.96 -0.77 9.66
CA MET A 87 0.84 0.11 9.33
C MET A 87 0.36 -0.17 7.91
N MET A 88 -0.94 -0.41 7.76
CA MET A 88 -1.62 -0.42 6.46
C MET A 88 -2.10 1.01 6.17
N LEU A 89 -1.60 1.62 5.10
CA LEU A 89 -1.84 3.02 4.76
C LEU A 89 -2.78 3.13 3.55
N PHE A 90 -3.83 3.96 3.67
CA PHE A 90 -4.80 4.18 2.58
C PHE A 90 -4.81 5.63 2.15
N ARG A 91 -5.02 5.85 0.84
CA ARG A 91 -5.10 7.16 0.19
C ARG A 91 -3.97 8.11 0.63
N PRO A 92 -2.69 7.76 0.38
CA PRO A 92 -1.59 8.62 0.75
C PRO A 92 -1.46 9.79 -0.23
N ASP A 93 -2.45 10.68 -0.31
CA ASP A 93 -2.33 11.97 -0.97
C ASP A 93 -2.52 13.16 -0.01
N GLN A 94 -1.85 14.22 -0.45
CA GLN A 94 -1.45 15.49 0.15
C GLN A 94 -2.04 15.85 1.53
N VAL A 95 -1.15 15.83 2.55
CA VAL A 95 -1.24 16.63 3.79
C VAL A 95 -2.12 16.05 4.91
N TRP A 96 -1.88 14.79 5.34
CA TRP A 96 -2.32 14.21 6.63
C TRP A 96 -3.66 13.43 6.67
N HIS A 97 -4.29 13.15 5.54
CA HIS A 97 -5.47 12.29 5.50
C HIS A 97 -5.09 10.88 5.09
N TYR A 98 -4.73 10.05 6.07
CA TYR A 98 -4.60 8.62 5.87
C TYR A 98 -5.52 7.89 6.82
N LEU A 99 -6.13 6.80 6.34
CA LEU A 99 -6.56 5.75 7.26
C LEU A 99 -5.33 4.88 7.54
N ALA A 100 -5.11 4.57 8.81
CA ALA A 100 -4.04 3.70 9.24
C ALA A 100 -4.58 2.66 10.21
N PHE A 101 -4.34 1.40 9.91
CA PHE A 101 -4.43 0.33 10.90
C PHE A 101 -3.02 0.01 11.36
N ARG A 102 -2.73 0.34 12.62
CA ARG A 102 -1.44 0.08 13.25
C ARG A 102 -1.56 -1.11 14.17
N ILE A 103 -0.68 -2.09 13.96
CA ILE A 103 -0.50 -3.21 14.87
C ILE A 103 0.82 -3.00 15.60
N ASN A 104 0.75 -2.82 16.91
CA ASN A 104 1.93 -2.88 17.76
C ASN A 104 2.17 -4.32 18.17
N ARG A 105 3.43 -4.67 18.39
CA ARG A 105 3.75 -6.01 18.89
C ARG A 105 3.18 -6.29 20.29
N ASP A 106 3.09 -5.28 21.15
CA ASP A 106 2.78 -5.40 22.57
C ASP A 106 1.28 -5.44 22.91
N GLY A 107 0.40 -5.34 21.92
CA GLY A 107 -1.06 -5.35 22.09
C GLY A 107 -1.67 -3.97 22.01
#